data_AF-A0A822C7K6-F1
#
_entry.id   AF-A0A822C7K6-F1
#
_cell.length_a   1.000
_cell.length_b   1.000
_cell.length_c   1.000
_cell.angle_alpha   90.00
_cell.angle_beta   90.00
_cell.angle_gamma   90.00
#
_symmetry.space_group_name_H-M   'P 1'
#
loop_
_entity.id
_entity.type
_entity.pdbx_description
1 polymer ?
#
loop_
_entity_poly.entity_id
_entity_poly.type
_entity_poly.pdbx_seq_one_letter_code
_entity_poly.pdbx_strand_id
1 'polypeptide(L)'
;MQATSSDVINVKEPFDDYKIIKDIIEKLISKVARLDNERRRQLQIRNKKKTEATINNENLILKRSRQTIWFKNKYQNILFRKKENERAIKYFRDKYHNNNDFREKQKSRIKKHILVKYHKNINFRVKNNAGASLRILNKYHTNKIFRDKVKTQSNIHILNKYHTNKTFRDKLKTQSSIRILNRYYTNKMFRDKVNAQSNIRILKRYHTNKTFRDKVKAQSNLHVLNKYHTNKAFRDEYKERMNVQVSKKYKFNKTIRLKMIQYALNWYRNNNTLVRKTSRRLYNQRRRILKKYATFQSHKCTLKHNNLYTQNLKEFRKIIREGPDYVCLSCGLALFRNQVVPFVE
;
A
#
# COMPACT_ATOMS: atom_id res chain seq x y z
N MET A 1 -112.81 -81.78 -101.28
CA MET A 1 -113.72 -80.87 -101.99
C MET A 1 -113.88 -79.60 -101.17
N GLN A 2 -113.81 -78.46 -101.85
CA GLN A 2 -113.92 -77.09 -101.34
C GLN A 2 -115.31 -76.79 -100.75
N ALA A 3 -115.39 -75.85 -99.79
CA ALA A 3 -116.45 -74.84 -99.58
C ALA A 3 -116.14 -74.08 -98.26
N THR A 4 -115.53 -72.89 -98.27
CA THR A 4 -116.12 -71.54 -98.38
C THR A 4 -116.94 -71.05 -97.17
N SER A 5 -116.43 -69.95 -96.60
CA SER A 5 -117.13 -68.76 -96.08
C SER A 5 -118.14 -68.89 -94.93
N SER A 6 -117.85 -68.22 -93.82
CA SER A 6 -118.72 -67.14 -93.34
C SER A 6 -118.03 -66.30 -92.28
N ASP A 7 -117.94 -65.01 -92.57
CA ASP A 7 -117.55 -63.94 -91.67
C ASP A 7 -118.48 -63.91 -90.46
N VAL A 8 -117.92 -64.18 -89.26
CA VAL A 8 -118.62 -63.93 -87.99
C VAL A 8 -118.18 -62.56 -87.48
N ILE A 9 -119.10 -61.62 -87.63
CA ILE A 9 -119.11 -60.28 -87.06
C ILE A 9 -118.75 -60.37 -85.57
N ASN A 10 -117.55 -59.88 -85.22
CA ASN A 10 -117.07 -59.79 -83.84
C ASN A 10 -117.86 -58.66 -83.14
N VAL A 11 -118.96 -59.04 -82.50
CA VAL A 11 -119.78 -58.17 -81.64
C VAL A 11 -118.85 -57.63 -80.55
N LYS A 12 -118.52 -56.34 -80.61
CA LYS A 12 -117.76 -55.67 -79.55
C LYS A 12 -118.47 -55.92 -78.23
N GLU A 13 -117.81 -56.66 -77.33
CA GLU A 13 -118.23 -56.80 -75.94
C GLU A 13 -118.49 -55.39 -75.37
N PRO A 14 -119.58 -55.19 -74.60
CA PRO A 14 -119.82 -53.91 -73.97
C PRO A 14 -118.60 -53.56 -73.12
N PHE A 15 -118.09 -52.35 -73.29
CA PHE A 15 -116.96 -51.81 -72.53
C PHE A 15 -117.33 -51.84 -71.05
N ASP A 16 -116.89 -52.87 -70.32
CA ASP A 16 -117.18 -53.06 -68.91
C ASP A 16 -116.10 -52.33 -68.09
N ASP A 17 -116.30 -51.03 -67.95
CA ASP A 17 -115.40 -50.11 -67.24
C ASP A 17 -115.05 -50.62 -65.83
N TYR A 18 -115.95 -51.38 -65.20
CA TYR A 18 -115.71 -51.96 -63.88
C TYR A 18 -114.58 -52.99 -63.90
N LYS A 19 -114.50 -53.83 -64.93
CA LYS A 19 -113.44 -54.85 -65.07
C LYS A 19 -112.08 -54.19 -65.31
N ILE A 20 -112.03 -53.13 -66.12
CA ILE A 20 -110.81 -52.35 -66.37
C ILE A 20 -110.37 -51.65 -65.08
N ILE A 21 -111.29 -50.99 -64.36
CA ILE A 21 -111.00 -50.31 -63.09
C ILE A 21 -110.49 -51.30 -62.05
N LYS A 22 -111.13 -52.47 -61.91
CA LYS A 22 -110.69 -53.53 -60.99
C LYS A 22 -109.28 -54.01 -61.31
N ASP A 23 -108.98 -54.25 -62.58
CA ASP A 23 -107.67 -54.72 -63.05
C ASP A 23 -106.57 -53.67 -62.83
N ILE A 24 -106.90 -52.38 -63.01
CA ILE A 24 -106.03 -51.25 -62.67
C ILE A 24 -105.78 -51.19 -61.16
N ILE A 25 -106.83 -51.34 -60.34
CA ILE A 25 -106.71 -51.34 -58.88
C ILE A 25 -105.83 -52.50 -58.40
N GLU A 26 -106.03 -53.72 -58.92
CA GLU A 26 -105.21 -54.88 -58.56
C GLU A 26 -103.75 -54.70 -58.97
N LYS A 27 -103.49 -54.15 -60.16
CA LYS A 27 -102.12 -53.80 -60.61
C LYS A 27 -101.49 -52.71 -59.73
N LEU A 28 -102.26 -51.72 -59.31
CA LEU A 28 -101.80 -50.67 -58.38
C LEU A 28 -101.48 -51.25 -57.00
N ILE A 29 -102.35 -52.10 -56.44
CA ILE A 29 -102.12 -52.77 -55.16
C ILE A 29 -100.86 -53.66 -55.24
N SER A 30 -100.72 -54.44 -56.31
CA SER A 30 -99.53 -55.29 -56.53
C SER A 30 -98.25 -54.45 -56.66
N LYS A 31 -98.32 -53.31 -57.37
CA LYS A 31 -97.19 -52.38 -57.50
C LYS A 31 -96.82 -51.74 -56.16
N VAL A 32 -97.81 -51.31 -55.38
CA VAL A 32 -97.59 -50.75 -54.03
C VAL A 32 -96.98 -51.80 -53.10
N ALA A 33 -97.47 -53.03 -53.12
CA ALA A 33 -96.92 -54.12 -52.32
C ALA A 33 -95.47 -54.47 -52.71
N ARG A 34 -95.15 -54.49 -54.01
CA ARG A 34 -93.77 -54.69 -54.50
C ARG A 34 -92.85 -53.56 -54.04
N LEU A 35 -93.29 -52.31 -54.17
CA LEU A 35 -92.52 -51.14 -53.75
C LEU A 35 -92.29 -51.13 -52.22
N ASP A 36 -93.29 -51.51 -51.41
CA ASP A 36 -93.12 -51.62 -49.97
C ASP A 36 -92.13 -52.72 -49.58
N ASN A 37 -92.22 -53.90 -50.21
CA ASN A 37 -91.26 -54.98 -50.00
C ASN A 37 -89.83 -54.59 -50.42
N GLU A 38 -89.67 -53.90 -51.54
CA GLU A 38 -88.38 -53.41 -51.99
C GLU A 38 -87.81 -52.35 -51.02
N ARG A 39 -88.66 -51.47 -50.51
CA ARG A 39 -88.28 -50.48 -49.48
C ARG A 39 -87.83 -51.16 -48.19
N ARG A 40 -88.56 -52.18 -47.71
CA ARG A 40 -88.19 -52.98 -46.53
C ARG A 40 -86.85 -53.68 -46.73
N ARG A 41 -86.64 -54.31 -47.89
CA ARG A 41 -85.38 -54.98 -48.24
C ARG A 41 -84.19 -54.00 -48.26
N GLN A 42 -84.37 -52.83 -48.85
CA GLN A 42 -83.34 -51.77 -48.86
C GLN A 42 -83.02 -51.27 -47.44
N LEU A 43 -84.04 -51.13 -46.58
CA LEU A 43 -83.86 -50.74 -45.18
C LEU A 43 -83.03 -51.77 -44.41
N GLN A 44 -83.33 -53.07 -44.59
CA GLN A 44 -82.58 -54.16 -43.97
C GLN A 44 -81.10 -54.17 -44.43
N ILE A 45 -80.84 -53.98 -45.73
CA ILE A 45 -79.47 -53.88 -46.26
C ILE A 45 -78.73 -52.69 -45.66
N ARG A 46 -79.37 -51.52 -45.56
CA ARG A 46 -78.76 -50.33 -44.95
C ARG A 46 -78.45 -50.53 -43.47
N ASN A 47 -79.35 -51.16 -42.72
CA ASN A 47 -79.14 -51.45 -41.31
C ASN A 47 -77.99 -52.45 -41.10
N LYS A 48 -77.92 -53.51 -41.91
CA LYS A 48 -76.81 -54.47 -41.88
C LYS A 48 -75.45 -53.82 -42.17
N LYS A 49 -75.38 -52.95 -43.17
CA LYS A 49 -74.16 -52.19 -43.49
C LYS A 49 -73.75 -51.23 -42.36
N LYS A 50 -74.70 -50.58 -41.69
CA LYS A 50 -74.43 -49.71 -40.53
C LYS A 50 -73.85 -50.50 -39.36
N THR A 51 -74.42 -51.65 -39.03
CA THR A 51 -73.92 -52.52 -37.95
C THR A 51 -72.54 -53.09 -38.25
N GLU A 52 -72.27 -53.48 -39.49
CA GLU A 52 -70.94 -53.95 -39.90
C GLU A 52 -69.89 -52.83 -39.82
N ALA A 53 -70.25 -51.60 -40.20
CA ALA A 53 -69.36 -50.45 -40.09
C ALA A 53 -69.03 -50.09 -38.63
N THR A 54 -70.00 -50.15 -37.71
CA THR A 54 -69.77 -49.90 -36.28
C THR A 54 -68.88 -50.98 -35.67
N ILE A 55 -69.14 -52.27 -35.96
CA ILE A 55 -68.31 -53.39 -35.48
C ILE A 55 -66.86 -53.27 -35.99
N ASN A 56 -66.67 -52.92 -37.26
CA ASN A 56 -65.33 -52.71 -37.82
C ASN A 56 -64.59 -51.53 -37.16
N ASN A 57 -65.30 -50.46 -36.81
CA ASN A 57 -64.71 -49.30 -36.16
C ASN A 57 -64.32 -49.61 -34.70
N GLU A 58 -65.18 -50.30 -33.95
CA GLU A 58 -64.88 -50.78 -32.60
C GLU A 58 -63.67 -51.73 -32.57
N ASN A 59 -63.59 -52.65 -33.52
CA ASN A 59 -62.43 -53.53 -33.68
C ASN A 59 -61.13 -52.75 -33.94
N LEU A 60 -61.20 -51.66 -34.71
CA LEU A 60 -60.04 -50.81 -35.02
C LEU A 60 -59.59 -49.99 -33.81
N ILE A 61 -60.54 -49.48 -33.02
CA ILE A 61 -60.28 -48.79 -31.74
C ILE A 61 -59.63 -49.75 -30.74
N LEU A 62 -60.18 -50.97 -30.59
CA LEU A 62 -59.60 -52.01 -29.74
C LEU A 62 -58.17 -52.37 -30.17
N LYS A 63 -57.92 -52.48 -31.48
CA LYS A 63 -56.57 -52.76 -32.02
C LYS A 63 -55.57 -51.64 -31.66
N ARG A 64 -55.95 -50.37 -31.81
CA ARG A 64 -55.10 -49.21 -31.44
C ARG A 64 -54.85 -49.14 -29.92
N SER A 65 -55.87 -49.43 -29.11
CA SER A 65 -55.73 -49.49 -27.65
C SER A 65 -54.74 -50.57 -27.23
N ARG A 66 -54.89 -51.79 -27.77
CA ARG A 66 -53.95 -52.91 -27.53
C ARG A 66 -52.51 -52.56 -27.96
N GLN A 67 -52.32 -51.91 -29.10
CA GLN A 67 -51.00 -51.46 -29.55
C GLN A 67 -50.38 -50.44 -28.58
N THR A 68 -51.16 -49.47 -28.11
CA THR A 68 -50.69 -48.43 -27.18
C THR A 68 -50.27 -49.03 -25.84
N ILE A 69 -51.07 -49.96 -25.30
CA ILE A 69 -50.76 -50.70 -24.08
C ILE A 69 -49.48 -51.54 -24.27
N TRP A 70 -49.37 -52.24 -25.39
CA TRP A 70 -48.19 -53.03 -25.72
C TRP A 70 -46.92 -52.16 -25.80
N PHE A 71 -46.99 -50.99 -26.46
CA PHE A 71 -45.87 -50.05 -26.53
C PHE A 71 -45.48 -49.55 -25.14
N LYS A 72 -46.45 -49.14 -24.31
CA LYS A 72 -46.18 -48.72 -22.93
C LYS A 72 -45.49 -49.83 -22.13
N ASN A 73 -46.00 -51.06 -22.17
CA ASN A 73 -45.43 -52.19 -21.44
C ASN A 73 -44.04 -52.58 -21.94
N LYS A 74 -43.82 -52.54 -23.27
CA LYS A 74 -42.52 -52.83 -23.89
C LYS A 74 -41.44 -51.83 -23.45
N TYR A 75 -41.75 -50.54 -23.43
CA TYR A 75 -40.79 -49.49 -23.07
C TYR A 75 -40.72 -49.19 -21.57
N GLN A 76 -41.67 -49.65 -20.75
CA GLN A 76 -41.56 -49.63 -19.29
C GLN A 76 -40.67 -50.75 -18.76
N ASN A 77 -40.50 -51.86 -19.48
CA ASN A 77 -39.61 -52.94 -19.08
C ASN A 77 -38.14 -52.45 -18.98
N ILE A 78 -37.58 -52.49 -17.77
CA ILE A 78 -36.21 -52.03 -17.47
C ILE A 78 -35.16 -52.82 -18.25
N LEU A 79 -35.35 -54.15 -18.38
CA LEU A 79 -34.43 -55.02 -19.13
C LEU A 79 -34.43 -54.68 -20.62
N PHE A 80 -35.60 -54.42 -21.21
CA PHE A 80 -35.71 -53.99 -22.60
C PHE A 80 -35.01 -52.65 -22.83
N ARG A 81 -35.24 -51.65 -21.96
CA ARG A 81 -34.55 -50.35 -22.01
C ARG A 81 -33.05 -50.48 -21.88
N LYS A 82 -32.57 -51.32 -20.96
CA LYS A 82 -31.14 -51.56 -20.77
C LYS A 82 -30.50 -52.18 -22.03
N LYS A 83 -31.14 -53.21 -22.62
CA LYS A 83 -30.67 -53.88 -23.83
C LYS A 83 -30.67 -52.95 -25.05
N GLU A 84 -31.71 -52.12 -25.22
CA GLU A 84 -31.75 -51.10 -26.28
C GLU A 84 -30.71 -50.00 -26.06
N ASN A 85 -30.48 -49.55 -24.83
CA ASN A 85 -29.41 -48.61 -24.51
C ASN A 85 -28.03 -49.21 -24.81
N GLU A 86 -27.79 -50.48 -24.47
CA GLU A 86 -26.54 -51.17 -24.79
C GLU A 86 -26.34 -51.28 -26.31
N ARG A 87 -27.38 -51.59 -27.08
CA ARG A 87 -27.35 -51.58 -28.56
C ARG A 87 -27.03 -50.20 -29.10
N ALA A 88 -27.66 -49.15 -28.59
CA ALA A 88 -27.42 -47.78 -29.00
C ALA A 88 -26.00 -47.32 -28.65
N ILE A 89 -25.49 -47.67 -27.46
CA ILE A 89 -24.12 -47.38 -27.03
C ILE A 89 -23.13 -48.11 -27.93
N LYS A 90 -23.36 -49.40 -28.23
CA LYS A 90 -22.52 -50.18 -29.13
C LYS A 90 -22.49 -49.57 -30.52
N TYR A 91 -23.65 -49.33 -31.12
CA TYR A 91 -23.77 -48.63 -32.42
C TYR A 91 -23.04 -47.29 -32.42
N PHE A 92 -23.19 -46.49 -31.36
CA PHE A 92 -22.53 -45.19 -31.24
C PHE A 92 -21.01 -45.33 -31.14
N ARG A 93 -20.50 -46.30 -30.36
CA ARG A 93 -19.06 -46.61 -30.28
C ARG A 93 -18.53 -47.05 -31.64
N ASP A 94 -19.18 -48.00 -32.29
CA ASP A 94 -18.76 -48.54 -33.58
C ASP A 94 -18.71 -47.42 -34.63
N LYS A 95 -19.74 -46.55 -34.65
CA LYS A 95 -19.79 -45.37 -35.52
C LYS A 95 -18.70 -44.34 -35.19
N TYR A 96 -18.36 -44.15 -33.91
CA TYR A 96 -17.32 -43.22 -33.48
C TYR A 96 -15.90 -43.72 -33.80
N HIS A 97 -15.67 -45.04 -33.77
CA HIS A 97 -14.38 -45.63 -34.12
C HIS A 97 -14.18 -45.73 -35.64
N ASN A 98 -15.23 -46.09 -36.39
CA ASN A 98 -15.11 -46.42 -37.81
C ASN A 98 -15.36 -45.22 -38.73
N ASN A 99 -16.02 -44.15 -38.27
CA ASN A 99 -16.29 -42.96 -39.08
C ASN A 99 -15.56 -41.72 -38.52
N ASN A 100 -14.56 -41.28 -39.27
CA ASN A 100 -13.67 -40.19 -38.88
C ASN A 100 -14.39 -38.82 -38.83
N ASP A 101 -15.28 -38.55 -39.80
CA ASP A 101 -16.08 -37.31 -39.84
C ASP A 101 -17.04 -37.22 -38.64
N PHE A 102 -17.73 -38.32 -38.33
CA PHE A 102 -18.61 -38.40 -37.16
C PHE A 102 -17.84 -38.14 -35.87
N ARG A 103 -16.64 -38.72 -35.73
CA ARG A 103 -15.76 -38.52 -34.57
C ARG A 103 -15.35 -37.07 -34.39
N GLU A 104 -14.86 -36.40 -35.43
CA GLU A 104 -14.46 -34.99 -35.36
C GLU A 104 -15.66 -34.06 -35.10
N LYS A 105 -16.82 -34.37 -35.68
CA LYS A 105 -18.07 -33.65 -35.39
C LYS A 105 -18.52 -33.81 -33.93
N GLN A 106 -18.32 -34.97 -33.32
CA GLN A 106 -18.62 -35.14 -31.88
C GLN A 106 -17.59 -34.45 -30.99
N LYS A 107 -16.29 -34.53 -31.31
CA LYS A 107 -15.24 -33.78 -30.58
C LYS A 107 -15.50 -32.29 -30.61
N SER A 108 -15.86 -31.72 -31.76
CA SER A 108 -16.18 -30.29 -31.88
C SER A 108 -17.43 -29.90 -31.08
N ARG A 109 -18.48 -30.74 -31.08
CA ARG A 109 -19.68 -30.55 -30.23
C ARG A 109 -19.35 -30.58 -28.75
N ILE A 110 -18.56 -31.56 -28.29
CA ILE A 110 -18.13 -31.67 -26.89
C ILE A 110 -17.27 -30.46 -26.51
N LYS A 111 -16.31 -30.07 -27.36
CA LYS A 111 -15.45 -28.89 -27.14
C LYS A 111 -16.28 -27.62 -27.04
N LYS A 112 -17.27 -27.42 -27.93
CA LYS A 112 -18.22 -26.30 -27.89
C LYS A 112 -19.06 -26.32 -26.61
N HIS A 113 -19.57 -27.48 -26.21
CA HIS A 113 -20.33 -27.63 -24.97
C HIS A 113 -19.50 -27.29 -23.73
N ILE A 114 -18.27 -27.81 -23.63
CA ILE A 114 -17.34 -27.50 -22.53
C ILE A 114 -17.05 -26.00 -22.49
N LEU A 115 -16.78 -25.39 -23.64
CA LEU A 115 -16.48 -23.96 -23.74
C LEU A 115 -17.68 -23.11 -23.28
N VAL A 116 -18.90 -23.44 -23.68
CA VAL A 116 -20.11 -22.73 -23.25
C VAL A 116 -20.40 -22.95 -21.77
N LYS A 117 -20.32 -24.19 -21.28
CA LYS A 117 -20.75 -24.55 -19.93
C LYS A 117 -19.73 -24.21 -18.84
N TYR A 118 -18.43 -24.39 -19.10
CA TYR A 118 -17.38 -24.23 -18.07
C TYR A 118 -16.57 -22.93 -18.23
N HIS A 119 -16.38 -22.43 -19.45
CA HIS A 119 -15.56 -21.23 -19.69
C HIS A 119 -16.39 -19.95 -19.82
N LYS A 120 -17.50 -19.98 -20.57
CA LYS A 120 -18.35 -18.80 -20.80
C LYS A 120 -19.43 -18.58 -19.74
N ASN A 121 -19.96 -19.64 -19.13
CA ASN A 121 -20.98 -19.51 -18.08
C ASN A 121 -20.34 -19.12 -16.74
N ILE A 122 -20.33 -17.81 -16.47
CA ILE A 122 -19.78 -17.23 -15.24
C ILE A 122 -20.48 -17.80 -14.01
N ASN A 123 -21.80 -17.93 -14.02
CA ASN A 123 -22.58 -18.44 -12.88
C ASN A 123 -22.20 -19.89 -12.52
N PHE A 124 -22.02 -20.74 -13.53
CA PHE A 124 -21.58 -22.12 -13.31
C PHE A 124 -20.16 -22.18 -12.72
N ARG A 125 -19.25 -21.31 -13.20
CA ARG A 125 -17.87 -21.23 -12.70
C ARG A 125 -17.80 -20.69 -11.28
N VAL A 126 -18.58 -19.66 -10.96
CA VAL A 126 -18.68 -19.09 -9.60
C VAL A 126 -19.26 -20.11 -8.64
N LYS A 127 -20.36 -20.79 -9.00
CA LYS A 127 -21.01 -21.80 -8.14
C LYS A 127 -20.09 -23.00 -7.88
N ASN A 128 -19.40 -23.51 -8.90
CA ASN A 128 -18.44 -24.60 -8.71
C ASN A 128 -17.19 -24.18 -7.94
N ASN A 129 -16.67 -22.97 -8.18
CA ASN A 129 -15.55 -22.45 -7.42
C ASN A 129 -15.93 -22.23 -5.96
N ALA A 130 -17.12 -21.68 -5.66
CA ALA A 130 -17.60 -21.52 -4.30
C ALA A 130 -17.72 -22.88 -3.58
N GLY A 131 -18.29 -23.90 -4.23
CA GLY A 131 -18.38 -25.25 -3.68
C GLY A 131 -17.01 -25.92 -3.47
N ALA A 132 -16.08 -25.73 -4.42
CA ALA A 132 -14.71 -26.24 -4.30
C ALA A 132 -13.92 -25.52 -3.20
N SER A 133 -14.03 -24.20 -3.11
CA SER A 133 -13.44 -23.38 -2.05
C SER A 133 -13.96 -23.79 -0.68
N LEU A 134 -15.27 -23.99 -0.54
CA LEU A 134 -15.87 -24.45 0.71
C LEU A 134 -15.37 -25.86 1.09
N ARG A 135 -15.27 -26.78 0.13
CA ARG A 135 -14.68 -28.12 0.37
C ARG A 135 -13.22 -28.04 0.80
N ILE A 136 -12.41 -27.20 0.16
CA ILE A 136 -10.99 -27.02 0.50
C ILE A 136 -10.86 -26.40 1.88
N LEU A 137 -11.68 -25.39 2.19
CA LEU A 137 -11.71 -24.74 3.49
C LEU A 137 -12.12 -25.72 4.59
N ASN A 138 -13.20 -26.47 4.38
CA ASN A 138 -13.63 -27.51 5.32
C ASN A 138 -12.53 -28.55 5.53
N LYS A 139 -11.87 -29.01 4.45
CA LYS A 139 -10.73 -29.94 4.55
C LYS A 139 -9.54 -29.33 5.30
N TYR A 140 -9.29 -28.03 5.17
CA TYR A 140 -8.24 -27.32 5.91
C TYR A 140 -8.53 -27.26 7.41
N HIS A 141 -9.80 -27.10 7.81
CA HIS A 141 -10.16 -27.08 9.23
C HIS A 141 -10.21 -28.48 9.85
N THR A 142 -10.70 -29.48 9.12
CA THR A 142 -10.91 -30.84 9.66
C THR A 142 -9.68 -31.73 9.57
N ASN A 143 -8.84 -31.58 8.55
CA ASN A 143 -7.71 -32.47 8.33
C ASN A 143 -6.37 -31.78 8.65
N LYS A 144 -5.77 -32.17 9.78
CA LYS A 144 -4.47 -31.65 10.24
C LYS A 144 -3.35 -31.87 9.23
N ILE A 145 -3.24 -33.06 8.63
CA ILE A 145 -2.19 -33.40 7.66
C ILE A 145 -2.29 -32.50 6.42
N PHE A 146 -3.51 -32.29 5.92
CA PHE A 146 -3.76 -31.38 4.79
C PHE A 146 -3.40 -29.93 5.15
N ARG A 147 -3.81 -29.47 6.33
CA ARG A 147 -3.47 -28.13 6.83
C ARG A 147 -1.96 -27.91 6.93
N ASP A 148 -1.23 -28.88 7.47
CA ASP A 148 0.21 -28.78 7.65
C ASP A 148 0.93 -28.80 6.30
N LYS A 149 0.50 -29.64 5.34
CA LYS A 149 0.99 -29.59 3.95
C LYS A 149 0.74 -28.24 3.27
N VAL A 150 -0.43 -27.63 3.45
CA VAL A 150 -0.72 -26.31 2.90
C VAL A 150 0.17 -25.24 3.55
N LYS A 151 0.38 -25.30 4.87
CA LYS A 151 1.29 -24.39 5.58
C LYS A 151 2.73 -24.52 5.08
N THR A 152 3.27 -25.73 4.98
CA THR A 152 4.64 -25.96 4.50
C THR A 152 4.80 -25.45 3.08
N GLN A 153 3.85 -25.75 2.18
CA GLN A 153 3.89 -25.26 0.81
C GLN A 153 3.81 -23.73 0.73
N SER A 154 2.95 -23.11 1.55
CA SER A 154 2.86 -21.65 1.62
C SER A 154 4.15 -21.01 2.14
N ASN A 155 4.79 -21.63 3.14
CA ASN A 155 6.06 -21.16 3.69
C ASN A 155 7.19 -21.28 2.66
N ILE A 156 7.27 -22.39 1.94
CA ILE A 156 8.23 -22.58 0.84
C ILE A 156 8.01 -21.52 -0.23
N HIS A 157 6.75 -21.24 -0.62
CA HIS A 157 6.45 -20.19 -1.58
C HIS A 157 6.89 -18.80 -1.08
N ILE A 158 6.61 -18.46 0.18
CA ILE A 158 7.02 -17.18 0.78
C ILE A 158 8.55 -17.07 0.86
N LEU A 159 9.24 -18.14 1.26
CA LEU A 159 10.70 -18.21 1.28
C LEU A 159 11.29 -18.01 -0.12
N ASN A 160 10.78 -18.76 -1.11
CA ASN A 160 11.22 -18.62 -2.49
C ASN A 160 11.00 -17.20 -3.01
N LYS A 161 9.85 -16.59 -2.71
CA LYS A 161 9.56 -15.20 -3.06
C LYS A 161 10.48 -14.22 -2.34
N TYR A 162 10.85 -14.49 -1.10
CA TYR A 162 11.80 -13.69 -0.33
C TYR A 162 13.22 -13.71 -0.93
N HIS A 163 13.66 -14.86 -1.43
CA HIS A 163 14.97 -15.00 -2.06
C HIS A 163 15.01 -14.41 -3.47
N THR A 164 13.96 -14.60 -4.26
CA THR A 164 13.91 -14.20 -5.68
C THR A 164 13.52 -12.74 -5.87
N ASN A 165 12.66 -12.17 -5.02
CA ASN A 165 12.10 -10.84 -5.23
C ASN A 165 12.60 -9.83 -4.18
N LYS A 166 13.50 -8.95 -4.61
CA LYS A 166 14.04 -7.86 -3.78
C LYS A 166 12.96 -6.93 -3.24
N THR A 167 11.98 -6.54 -4.06
CA THR A 167 10.91 -5.62 -3.63
C THR A 167 10.02 -6.23 -2.53
N PHE A 168 9.76 -7.53 -2.60
CA PHE A 168 9.01 -8.25 -1.57
C PHE A 168 9.79 -8.30 -0.25
N ARG A 169 11.10 -8.56 -0.31
CA ARG A 169 11.99 -8.52 0.85
C ARG A 169 12.04 -7.15 1.51
N ASP A 170 12.16 -6.08 0.72
CA ASP A 170 12.24 -4.72 1.26
C ASP A 170 10.91 -4.27 1.87
N LYS A 171 9.77 -4.68 1.28
CA LYS A 171 8.44 -4.50 1.90
C LYS A 171 8.30 -5.24 3.23
N LEU A 172 8.81 -6.47 3.34
CA LEU A 172 8.79 -7.21 4.61
C LEU A 172 9.69 -6.57 5.67
N LYS A 173 10.87 -6.06 5.30
CA LYS A 173 11.77 -5.34 6.21
C LYS A 173 11.15 -4.04 6.72
N THR A 174 10.51 -3.28 5.84
CA THR A 174 9.82 -2.03 6.23
C THR A 174 8.63 -2.32 7.14
N GLN A 175 7.77 -3.29 6.80
CA GLN A 175 6.65 -3.68 7.64
C GLN A 175 7.07 -4.20 9.02
N SER A 176 8.11 -5.04 9.09
CA SER A 176 8.65 -5.52 10.37
C SER A 176 9.25 -4.38 11.19
N SER A 177 9.97 -3.45 10.54
CA SER A 177 10.51 -2.26 11.19
C SER A 177 9.39 -1.37 11.75
N ILE A 178 8.32 -1.14 10.98
CA ILE A 178 7.14 -0.39 11.43
C ILE A 178 6.46 -1.09 12.62
N ARG A 179 6.32 -2.42 12.59
CA ARG A 179 5.75 -3.17 13.73
C ARG A 179 6.61 -3.05 15.00
N ILE A 180 7.93 -3.12 14.87
CA ILE A 180 8.86 -2.95 15.99
C ILE A 180 8.79 -1.52 16.53
N LEU A 181 8.76 -0.52 15.63
CA LEU A 181 8.66 0.89 15.98
C LEU A 181 7.33 1.18 16.70
N ASN A 182 6.22 0.69 16.15
CA ASN A 182 4.90 0.81 16.78
C ASN A 182 4.91 0.16 18.17
N ARG A 183 5.47 -1.05 18.31
CA ARG A 183 5.60 -1.71 19.61
C ARG A 183 6.48 -0.91 20.57
N TYR A 184 7.52 -0.24 20.10
CA TYR A 184 8.39 0.61 20.91
C TYR A 184 7.66 1.85 21.45
N TYR A 185 6.77 2.45 20.65
CA TYR A 185 5.98 3.60 21.10
C TYR A 185 4.83 3.19 22.02
N THR A 186 4.13 2.09 21.72
CA THR A 186 2.94 1.69 22.48
C THR A 186 3.25 0.91 23.75
N ASN A 187 4.36 0.18 23.81
CA ASN A 187 4.67 -0.72 24.92
C ASN A 187 5.90 -0.25 25.71
N LYS A 188 5.66 0.35 26.88
CA LYS A 188 6.70 0.83 27.80
C LYS A 188 7.69 -0.28 28.20
N MET A 189 7.22 -1.47 28.56
CA MET A 189 8.08 -2.59 28.96
C MET A 189 9.01 -3.04 27.83
N PHE A 190 8.53 -3.01 26.59
CA PHE A 190 9.36 -3.32 25.42
C PHE A 190 10.42 -2.24 25.20
N ARG A 191 10.04 -0.96 25.30
CA ARG A 191 10.96 0.18 25.22
C ARG A 191 12.06 0.12 26.28
N ASP A 192 11.70 -0.16 27.53
CA ASP A 192 12.66 -0.23 28.64
C ASP A 192 13.65 -1.40 28.45
N LYS A 193 13.18 -2.55 27.97
CA LYS A 193 14.05 -3.68 27.60
C LYS A 193 15.02 -3.34 26.46
N VAL A 194 14.55 -2.67 25.41
CA VAL A 194 15.39 -2.24 24.28
C VAL A 194 16.45 -1.25 24.76
N ASN A 195 16.06 -0.27 25.58
CA ASN A 195 16.97 0.72 26.14
C ASN A 195 18.02 0.08 27.06
N ALA A 196 17.61 -0.81 27.97
CA ALA A 196 18.53 -1.54 28.83
C ALA A 196 19.56 -2.34 28.01
N GLN A 197 19.12 -3.06 26.98
CA GLN A 197 20.01 -3.83 26.12
C GLN A 197 20.97 -2.93 25.33
N SER A 198 20.49 -1.77 24.87
CA SER A 198 21.33 -0.79 24.20
C SER A 198 22.40 -0.20 25.13
N ASN A 199 22.02 0.10 26.38
CA ASN A 199 22.94 0.61 27.40
C ASN A 199 24.01 -0.43 27.76
N ILE A 200 23.64 -1.69 27.91
CA ILE A 200 24.60 -2.78 28.14
C ILE A 200 25.60 -2.88 26.97
N ARG A 201 25.13 -2.78 25.73
CA ARG A 201 26.01 -2.79 24.54
C ARG A 201 26.96 -1.59 24.51
N ILE A 202 26.46 -0.39 24.84
CA ILE A 202 27.27 0.83 24.91
C ILE A 202 28.31 0.72 26.02
N LEU A 203 27.91 0.26 27.20
CA LEU A 203 28.80 0.06 28.34
C LEU A 203 29.89 -0.96 28.01
N LYS A 204 29.52 -2.10 27.41
CA LYS A 204 30.47 -3.11 26.94
C LYS A 204 31.46 -2.50 25.95
N ARG A 205 30.97 -1.75 24.95
CA ARG A 205 31.81 -1.05 23.97
C ARG A 205 32.74 -0.01 24.61
N TYR A 206 32.28 0.68 25.65
CA TYR A 206 33.08 1.66 26.40
C TYR A 206 34.26 1.01 27.15
N HIS A 207 34.06 -0.18 27.70
CA HIS A 207 35.14 -0.91 28.36
C HIS A 207 36.11 -1.56 27.36
N THR A 208 35.61 -2.12 26.25
CA THR A 208 36.45 -2.84 25.29
C THR A 208 37.16 -1.95 24.29
N ASN A 209 36.57 -0.84 23.87
CA ASN A 209 37.11 -0.01 22.80
C ASN A 209 37.65 1.33 23.34
N LYS A 210 38.98 1.46 23.37
CA LYS A 210 39.68 2.69 23.81
C LYS A 210 39.28 3.92 22.99
N THR A 211 39.22 3.82 21.66
CA THR A 211 38.87 4.97 20.80
C THR A 211 37.45 5.47 21.04
N PHE A 212 36.51 4.57 21.28
CA PHE A 212 35.13 4.92 21.62
C PHE A 212 35.07 5.60 22.98
N ARG A 213 35.78 5.05 23.98
CA ARG A 213 35.88 5.64 25.31
C ARG A 213 36.46 7.06 25.28
N ASP A 214 37.54 7.27 24.53
CA ASP A 214 38.19 8.57 24.45
C ASP A 214 37.30 9.60 23.75
N LYS A 215 36.55 9.20 22.71
CA LYS A 215 35.52 10.05 22.08
C LYS A 215 34.40 10.44 23.06
N VAL A 216 33.87 9.47 23.81
CA VAL A 216 32.83 9.73 24.83
C VAL A 216 33.34 10.70 25.90
N LYS A 217 34.57 10.51 26.38
CA LYS A 217 35.21 11.43 27.34
C LYS A 217 35.42 12.83 26.77
N ALA A 218 35.89 12.94 25.52
CA ALA A 218 36.07 14.23 24.86
C ALA A 218 34.74 14.97 24.73
N GLN A 219 33.68 14.27 24.34
CA GLN A 219 32.34 14.85 24.21
C GLN A 219 31.76 15.26 25.57
N SER A 220 31.95 14.45 26.61
CA SER A 220 31.51 14.82 27.97
C SER A 220 32.27 16.04 28.49
N ASN A 221 33.58 16.11 28.24
CA ASN A 221 34.40 17.25 28.62
C ASN A 221 33.96 18.52 27.90
N LEU A 222 33.67 18.44 26.60
CA LEU A 222 33.17 19.56 25.82
C LEU A 222 31.79 20.02 26.30
N HIS A 223 30.91 19.08 26.65
CA HIS A 223 29.61 19.41 27.26
C HIS A 223 29.78 20.15 28.60
N VAL A 224 30.67 19.69 29.48
CA VAL A 224 30.98 20.34 30.75
C VAL A 224 31.59 21.73 30.53
N LEU A 225 32.54 21.86 29.60
CA LEU A 225 33.16 23.14 29.24
C LEU A 225 32.12 24.14 28.73
N ASN A 226 31.25 23.70 27.81
CA ASN A 226 30.17 24.54 27.30
C ASN A 226 29.22 24.96 28.43
N LYS A 227 28.84 24.03 29.30
CA LYS A 227 27.99 24.35 30.47
C LYS A 227 28.66 25.32 31.43
N TYR A 228 29.98 25.21 31.62
CA TYR A 228 30.77 26.14 32.44
C TYR A 228 30.76 27.57 31.89
N HIS A 229 30.90 27.73 30.57
CA HIS A 229 30.90 29.06 29.95
C HIS A 229 29.50 29.66 29.81
N THR A 230 28.47 28.84 29.62
CA THR A 230 27.10 29.32 29.37
C THR A 230 26.29 29.53 30.65
N ASN A 231 26.49 28.71 31.68
CA ASN A 231 25.67 28.73 32.89
C ASN A 231 26.47 29.22 34.11
N LYS A 232 26.13 30.41 34.61
CA LYS A 232 26.80 31.03 35.77
C LYS A 232 26.63 30.19 37.05
N ALA A 233 25.42 29.72 37.35
CA ALA A 233 25.17 28.92 38.55
C ALA A 233 26.00 27.62 38.56
N PHE A 234 26.07 26.93 37.41
CA PHE A 234 26.92 25.74 37.27
C PHE A 234 28.40 26.08 37.42
N ARG A 235 28.85 27.23 36.89
CA ARG A 235 30.24 27.69 37.01
C ARG A 235 30.63 27.93 38.47
N ASP A 236 29.77 28.57 39.24
CA ASP A 236 30.01 28.92 40.63
C ASP A 236 30.02 27.65 41.50
N GLU A 237 29.03 26.76 41.33
CA GLU A 237 28.99 25.44 41.97
C GLU A 237 30.21 24.57 41.61
N TYR A 238 30.66 24.62 40.35
CA TYR A 238 31.85 23.90 39.90
C TYR A 238 33.12 24.45 40.58
N LYS A 239 33.29 25.78 40.65
CA LYS A 239 34.41 26.41 41.34
C LYS A 239 34.43 26.06 42.83
N GLU A 240 33.27 26.10 43.49
CA GLU A 240 33.15 25.75 44.90
C GLU A 240 33.56 24.29 45.16
N ARG A 241 33.02 23.35 44.37
CA ARG A 241 33.41 21.92 44.45
C ARG A 241 34.91 21.73 44.24
N MET A 242 35.49 22.41 43.26
CA MET A 242 36.93 22.35 43.01
C MET A 242 37.75 22.93 44.17
N ASN A 243 37.33 24.05 44.74
CA ASN A 243 37.97 24.66 45.90
C ASN A 243 37.95 23.74 47.12
N VAL A 244 36.81 23.10 47.41
CA VAL A 244 36.69 22.10 48.48
C VAL A 244 37.64 20.93 48.24
N GLN A 245 37.72 20.39 47.02
CA GLN A 245 38.64 19.30 46.70
C GLN A 245 40.11 19.70 46.86
N VAL A 246 40.49 20.89 46.38
CA VAL A 246 41.85 21.42 46.51
C VAL A 246 42.20 21.66 47.98
N SER A 247 41.30 22.26 48.75
CA SER A 247 41.47 22.49 50.19
C SER A 247 41.66 21.17 50.96
N LYS A 248 40.83 20.15 50.68
CA LYS A 248 41.01 18.80 51.22
C LYS A 248 42.38 18.23 50.85
N LYS A 249 42.76 18.25 49.56
CA LYS A 249 44.07 17.77 49.11
C LYS A 249 45.23 18.50 49.78
N TYR A 250 45.14 19.81 49.94
CA TYR A 250 46.16 20.63 50.60
C TYR A 250 46.29 20.32 52.10
N LYS A 251 45.17 20.07 52.78
CA LYS A 251 45.14 19.69 54.21
C LYS A 251 45.76 18.32 54.45
N PHE A 252 45.49 17.33 53.60
CA PHE A 252 45.93 15.95 53.83
C PHE A 252 47.25 15.57 53.12
N ASN A 253 47.66 16.30 52.07
CA ASN A 253 48.85 15.94 51.29
C ASN A 253 50.01 16.93 51.50
N LYS A 254 51.00 16.53 52.30
CA LYS A 254 52.23 17.29 52.58
C LYS A 254 52.99 17.66 51.29
N THR A 255 53.05 16.77 50.30
CA THR A 255 53.80 17.03 49.06
C THR A 255 53.17 18.15 48.23
N ILE A 256 51.84 18.18 48.13
CA ILE A 256 51.10 19.25 47.43
C ILE A 256 51.30 20.58 48.16
N ARG A 257 51.26 20.56 49.49
CA ARG A 257 51.52 21.76 50.32
C ARG A 257 52.90 22.36 50.04
N LEU A 258 53.93 21.52 50.07
CA LEU A 258 55.31 21.96 49.80
C LEU A 258 55.47 22.52 48.37
N LYS A 259 54.87 21.86 47.36
CA LYS A 259 54.88 22.36 45.97
C LYS A 259 54.18 23.72 45.85
N MET A 260 53.05 23.92 46.52
CA MET A 260 52.33 25.19 46.52
C MET A 260 53.13 26.30 47.20
N ILE A 261 53.78 26.01 48.35
CA ILE A 261 54.67 26.96 49.03
C ILE A 261 55.86 27.31 48.12
N GLN A 262 56.49 26.32 47.49
CA GLN A 262 57.61 26.54 46.57
C GLN A 262 57.21 27.39 45.36
N TYR A 263 56.02 27.13 44.80
CA TYR A 263 55.46 27.94 43.72
C TYR A 263 55.23 29.39 44.16
N ALA A 264 54.60 29.61 45.32
CA ALA A 264 54.39 30.94 45.88
C ALA A 264 55.71 31.69 46.15
N LEU A 265 56.71 31.00 46.69
CA LEU A 265 58.05 31.56 46.91
C LEU A 265 58.74 31.93 45.60
N ASN A 266 58.66 31.08 44.57
CA ASN A 266 59.22 31.37 43.25
C ASN A 266 58.52 32.56 42.58
N TRP A 267 57.19 32.63 42.67
CA TRP A 267 56.41 33.77 42.17
C TRP A 267 56.83 35.06 42.87
N TYR A 268 56.95 35.04 44.19
CA TYR A 268 57.39 36.20 44.97
C TYR A 268 58.82 36.63 44.62
N ARG A 269 59.76 35.67 44.48
CA ARG A 269 61.14 35.94 44.03
C ARG A 269 61.19 36.60 42.65
N ASN A 270 60.41 36.08 41.69
CA ASN A 270 60.39 36.58 40.32
C ASN A 270 59.75 37.97 40.23
N ASN A 271 58.64 38.21 40.93
CA ASN A 271 57.98 39.52 40.89
C ASN A 271 58.73 40.58 41.70
N ASN A 272 59.26 40.26 42.88
CA ASN A 272 60.06 41.23 43.63
C ASN A 272 61.37 41.60 42.95
N THR A 273 62.00 40.66 42.22
CA THR A 273 63.20 41.01 41.43
C THR A 273 62.85 41.94 40.26
N LEU A 274 61.70 41.76 39.60
CA LEU A 274 61.20 42.68 38.58
C LEU A 274 60.92 44.08 39.16
N VAL A 275 60.19 44.15 40.28
CA VAL A 275 59.86 45.41 40.98
C VAL A 275 61.12 46.12 41.48
N ARG A 276 62.09 45.37 42.03
CA ARG A 276 63.37 45.94 42.50
C ARG A 276 64.23 46.43 41.34
N LYS A 277 64.28 45.70 40.22
CA LYS A 277 65.02 46.11 39.00
C LYS A 277 64.44 47.37 38.38
N THR A 278 63.11 47.46 38.27
CA THR A 278 62.41 48.65 37.75
C THR A 278 62.62 49.86 38.66
N SER A 279 62.48 49.69 39.97
CA SER A 279 62.74 50.77 40.95
C SER A 279 64.19 51.28 40.88
N ARG A 280 65.18 50.37 40.77
CA ARG A 280 66.60 50.74 40.64
C ARG A 280 66.88 51.49 39.32
N ARG A 281 66.24 51.12 38.21
CA ARG A 281 66.34 51.82 36.93
C ARG A 281 65.82 53.27 37.05
N LEU A 282 64.63 53.45 37.63
CA LEU A 282 64.03 54.78 37.84
C LEU A 282 64.91 55.68 38.72
N TYR A 283 65.44 55.15 39.82
CA TYR A 283 66.36 55.88 40.69
C TYR A 283 67.62 56.35 39.93
N ASN A 284 68.26 55.45 39.17
CA ASN A 284 69.45 55.78 38.40
C ASN A 284 69.18 56.81 37.29
N GLN A 285 68.02 56.74 36.64
CA GLN A 285 67.61 57.72 35.63
C GLN A 285 67.45 59.11 36.25
N ARG A 286 66.74 59.21 37.39
CA ARG A 286 66.60 60.48 38.14
C ARG A 286 67.95 61.04 38.56
N ARG A 287 68.87 60.19 39.04
CA ARG A 287 70.22 60.60 39.42
C ARG A 287 71.03 61.14 38.23
N ARG A 288 70.93 60.52 37.04
CA ARG A 288 71.60 61.01 35.82
C ARG A 288 71.05 62.38 35.39
N ILE A 289 69.74 62.55 35.43
CA ILE A 289 69.06 63.82 35.12
C ILE A 289 69.56 64.92 36.07
N LEU A 290 69.57 64.66 37.38
CA LEU A 290 70.06 65.62 38.38
C LEU A 290 71.53 65.99 38.18
N LYS A 291 72.41 65.02 37.88
CA LYS A 291 73.82 65.29 37.56
C LYS A 291 73.97 66.19 36.33
N LYS A 292 73.16 65.95 35.28
CA LYS A 292 73.17 66.76 34.06
C LYS A 292 72.76 68.22 34.35
N TYR A 293 71.73 68.42 35.19
CA TYR A 293 71.33 69.77 35.62
C TYR A 293 72.39 70.46 36.49
N ALA A 294 73.07 69.72 37.38
CA ALA A 294 74.16 70.26 38.19
C ALA A 294 75.34 70.76 37.33
N THR A 295 75.70 70.02 36.27
CA THR A 295 76.76 70.46 35.32
C THR A 295 76.36 71.67 34.48
N PHE A 296 75.06 71.91 34.26
CA PHE A 296 74.60 73.11 33.55
C PHE A 296 74.56 74.36 34.43
N GLN A 297 74.41 74.22 35.75
CA GLN A 297 74.48 75.35 36.69
C GLN A 297 75.90 75.91 36.88
N SER A 298 76.96 75.16 36.54
CA SER A 298 78.34 75.63 36.70
C SER A 298 78.88 76.44 35.51
N HIS A 299 78.10 76.63 34.44
CA HIS A 299 78.47 77.58 33.38
C HIS A 299 78.17 79.01 33.85
N LYS A 300 79.17 79.66 34.45
CA LYS A 300 79.20 81.13 34.59
C LYS A 300 79.11 81.73 33.18
N CYS A 301 77.93 82.14 32.76
CA CYS A 301 77.75 82.93 31.54
C CYS A 301 78.58 84.20 31.67
N THR A 302 79.53 84.38 30.75
CA THR A 302 80.35 85.58 30.64
C THR A 302 79.46 86.79 30.35
N LEU A 303 79.90 87.98 30.79
CA LEU A 303 79.17 89.27 30.71
C LEU A 303 78.49 89.56 29.35
N LYS A 304 79.00 89.00 28.24
CA LYS A 304 78.38 89.12 26.91
C LYS A 304 76.98 88.50 26.82
N HIS A 305 76.71 87.38 27.50
CA HIS A 305 75.37 86.77 27.51
C HIS A 305 74.37 87.55 28.37
N ASN A 306 74.81 88.25 29.41
CA ASN A 306 73.92 89.09 30.21
C ASN A 306 73.44 90.32 29.42
N ASN A 307 74.28 90.91 28.57
CA ASN A 307 73.85 92.03 27.72
C ASN A 307 72.84 91.59 26.65
N LEU A 308 73.07 90.44 26.01
CA LEU A 308 72.10 89.86 25.06
C LEU A 308 70.79 89.46 25.76
N TYR A 309 70.86 88.85 26.94
CA TYR A 309 69.68 88.48 27.71
C TYR A 309 68.89 89.70 28.20
N THR A 310 69.57 90.75 28.64
CA THR A 310 68.91 92.00 29.08
C THR A 310 68.37 92.82 27.91
N GLN A 311 69.03 92.83 26.75
CA GLN A 311 68.47 93.40 25.51
C GLN A 311 67.24 92.63 25.06
N ASN A 312 67.31 91.29 24.96
CA ASN A 312 66.18 90.46 24.57
C ASN A 312 65.01 90.59 25.57
N LEU A 313 65.28 90.72 26.87
CA LEU A 313 64.24 90.99 27.88
C LEU A 313 63.63 92.38 27.73
N LYS A 314 64.42 93.39 27.35
CA LYS A 314 63.89 94.75 27.07
C LYS A 314 63.00 94.73 25.82
N GLU A 315 63.42 94.06 24.74
CA GLU A 315 62.60 93.88 23.54
C GLU A 315 61.33 93.08 23.85
N PHE A 316 61.45 91.97 24.57
CA PHE A 316 60.30 91.16 24.97
C PHE A 316 59.30 91.93 25.83
N ARG A 317 59.77 92.76 26.78
CA ARG A 317 58.92 93.65 27.57
C ARG A 317 58.24 94.72 26.72
N LYS A 318 58.88 95.17 25.63
CA LYS A 318 58.28 96.12 24.68
C LYS A 318 57.16 95.45 23.88
N ILE A 319 57.40 94.22 23.39
CA ILE A 319 56.40 93.39 22.69
C ILE A 319 55.20 93.09 23.59
N ILE A 320 55.41 92.75 24.88
CA ILE A 320 54.28 92.48 25.80
C ILE A 320 53.43 93.74 26.05
N ARG A 321 54.02 94.95 26.06
CA ARG A 321 53.26 96.19 26.26
C ARG A 321 52.32 96.51 25.10
N GLU A 322 52.65 96.07 23.90
CA GLU A 322 51.83 96.28 22.70
C GLU A 322 50.59 95.36 22.66
N GLY A 323 50.53 94.35 23.54
CA GLY A 323 49.43 93.40 23.60
C GLY A 323 49.53 92.32 22.52
N PRO A 324 48.75 91.23 22.61
CA PRO A 324 48.79 90.14 21.64
C PRO A 324 48.21 90.58 20.30
N ASP A 325 48.98 90.38 19.22
CA ASP A 325 48.60 90.78 17.86
C ASP A 325 47.58 89.83 17.20
N TYR A 326 47.49 88.58 17.65
CA TYR A 326 46.68 87.53 17.03
C TYR A 326 45.84 86.79 18.09
N VAL A 327 44.70 86.25 17.69
CA VAL A 327 43.91 85.32 18.51
C VAL A 327 43.67 84.05 17.70
N CYS A 328 44.06 82.90 18.24
CA CYS A 328 43.82 81.61 17.62
C CYS A 328 42.32 81.31 17.60
N LEU A 329 41.73 81.17 16.41
CA LEU A 329 40.30 80.92 16.25
C LEU A 329 39.84 79.57 16.79
N SER A 330 40.72 78.56 16.84
CA SER A 330 40.35 77.22 17.31
C SER A 330 40.33 77.08 18.84
N CYS A 331 41.20 77.81 19.56
CA CYS A 331 41.34 77.66 21.01
C CYS A 331 41.23 78.97 21.81
N GLY A 332 41.05 80.12 21.14
CA GLY A 332 40.87 81.44 21.77
C GLY A 332 42.13 82.03 22.41
N LEU A 333 43.29 81.39 22.23
CA LEU A 333 44.57 81.85 22.78
C LEU A 333 45.06 83.10 22.04
N ALA A 334 45.32 84.16 22.79
CA ALA A 334 45.95 85.37 22.27
C ALA A 334 47.47 85.16 22.15
N LEU A 335 48.01 85.41 20.96
CA LEU A 335 49.38 85.11 20.55
C LEU A 335 50.06 86.39 20.05
N PHE A 336 51.34 86.54 20.36
CA PHE A 336 52.17 87.63 19.84
C PHE A 336 52.72 87.27 18.45
N ARG A 337 53.10 88.28 17.65
CA ARG A 337 53.61 88.10 16.28
C ARG A 337 54.80 87.15 16.14
N ASN A 338 55.63 87.00 17.17
CA ASN A 338 56.75 86.06 17.19
C ASN A 338 56.34 84.60 17.50
N GLN A 339 55.08 84.36 17.89
CA GLN A 339 54.54 83.02 18.17
C GLN A 339 53.73 82.44 17.01
N VAL A 340 53.55 83.22 15.94
CA VAL A 340 52.78 82.82 14.75
C VAL A 340 53.70 82.89 13.54
N VAL A 341 53.84 81.79 12.80
CA VAL A 341 54.51 81.82 11.50
C VAL A 341 53.48 82.33 10.50
N PRO A 342 53.68 83.51 9.86
CA PRO A 342 52.75 83.98 8.86
C PRO A 342 52.70 82.97 7.71
N PHE A 343 51.49 82.55 7.35
CA PHE A 343 51.27 81.75 6.15
C PHE A 343 51.51 82.67 4.95
N VAL A 344 52.58 82.42 4.20
CA VAL A 344 52.84 83.08 2.93
C VAL A 344 52.26 82.16 1.86
N GLU A 345 51.23 82.63 1.16
CA GLU A 345 50.64 81.90 0.01
C GLU A 345 51.60 81.79 -1.17
#